data_AF-A0A0B1TBS4-F1
#
_entry.id   AF-A0A0B1TBS4-F1
#
_cell.length_a   1.000
_cell.length_b   1.000
_cell.length_c   1.000
_cell.angle_alpha   90.00
_cell.angle_beta   90.00
_cell.angle_gamma   90.00
#
_symmetry.space_group_name_H-M   'P 1'
#
loop_
_entity.id
_entity.type
_entity.pdbx_description
1 polymer ?
#
loop_
_entity_poly.entity_id
_entity_poly.type
_entity_poly.pdbx_seq_one_letter_code
_entity_poly.pdbx_strand_id
1 'polypeptide(L)'
;MEQINSRNLDIWGYEKKYKKITQKKDSKSKPAFLADKHMENAIKHVARKFPVVDARMNTSTFHYVETMKEDIIKSLGLYYYTFADLMELKDNIMQLLTTMDACQCQLDISLNYELTAGYLNLVVNLICLMILLSRVDDRKVVLGLFNAAYDLVHGQSESSFPRLGQMILDYEHPLRKLSEDLGPLNRV
;
A
#
# COMPACT_ATOMS: atom_id res chain seq x y z
N MET A 1 -1.11 31.15 -22.67
CA MET A 1 -1.88 30.01 -22.12
C MET A 1 -1.17 28.71 -22.49
N GLU A 2 0.04 28.51 -21.98
CA GLU A 2 0.86 27.32 -22.22
C GLU A 2 1.66 27.07 -20.95
N GLN A 3 1.12 26.26 -20.03
CA GLN A 3 1.92 25.62 -18.96
C GLN A 3 1.13 24.59 -18.11
N ILE A 4 0.13 23.92 -18.68
CA ILE A 4 -0.57 22.82 -17.97
C ILE A 4 -0.61 21.57 -18.85
N ASN A 5 0.55 21.12 -19.35
CA ASN A 5 0.61 19.87 -20.11
C ASN A 5 1.88 19.02 -19.83
N SER A 6 2.37 19.04 -18.59
CA SER A 6 3.58 18.25 -18.23
C SER A 6 3.47 17.47 -16.92
N ARG A 7 2.27 17.35 -16.35
CA ARG A 7 1.99 16.45 -15.22
C ARG A 7 0.89 15.46 -15.57
N ASN A 8 0.98 14.88 -16.77
CA ASN A 8 0.31 13.62 -17.05
C ASN A 8 0.77 12.64 -15.98
N LEU A 9 -0.13 12.32 -15.05
CA LEU A 9 -0.08 11.13 -14.21
C LEU A 9 0.15 9.97 -15.18
N ASP A 10 1.40 9.54 -15.31
CA ASP A 10 1.77 8.48 -16.24
C ASP A 10 1.27 7.14 -15.68
N ILE A 11 -0.03 6.92 -15.79
CA ILE A 11 -0.76 5.72 -15.35
C ILE A 11 -0.14 4.47 -16.00
N TRP A 12 0.43 4.60 -17.20
CA TRP A 12 1.17 3.55 -17.88
C TRP A 12 2.53 3.25 -17.24
N GLY A 13 3.20 4.28 -16.70
CA GLY A 13 4.39 4.12 -15.87
C GLY A 13 4.09 3.34 -14.58
N TYR A 14 2.97 3.64 -13.94
CA TYR A 14 2.48 2.92 -12.77
C TYR A 14 2.08 1.49 -13.12
N GLU A 15 1.28 1.26 -14.17
CA GLU A 15 0.89 -0.08 -14.64
C GLU A 15 2.11 -0.97 -14.98
N LYS A 16 3.15 -0.40 -15.61
CA LYS A 16 4.41 -1.10 -15.87
C LYS A 16 5.18 -1.41 -14.58
N LYS A 17 5.25 -0.47 -13.62
CA LYS A 17 5.82 -0.69 -12.28
C LYS A 17 5.05 -1.80 -11.55
N TYR A 18 3.72 -1.84 -11.66
CA TYR A 18 2.82 -2.84 -11.05
C TYR A 18 2.88 -4.22 -11.69
N LYS A 19 2.94 -4.32 -13.03
CA LYS A 19 3.16 -5.60 -13.72
C LYS A 19 4.50 -6.22 -13.31
N LYS A 20 5.52 -5.40 -13.07
CA LYS A 20 6.83 -5.86 -12.57
C LYS A 20 6.78 -6.40 -11.13
N ILE A 21 5.88 -5.88 -10.29
CA ILE A 21 5.67 -6.33 -8.90
C ILE A 21 4.83 -7.62 -8.87
N THR A 22 3.81 -7.73 -9.72
CA THR A 22 2.90 -8.89 -9.78
C THR A 22 3.44 -10.06 -10.60
N GLN A 23 4.30 -9.84 -11.60
CA GLN A 23 5.04 -10.91 -12.30
C GLN A 23 6.15 -11.54 -11.48
N LYS A 24 6.58 -10.94 -10.35
CA LYS A 24 7.54 -11.53 -9.41
C LYS A 24 6.90 -12.60 -8.51
N LYS A 25 6.13 -13.48 -9.13
CA LYS A 25 5.61 -14.73 -8.54
C LYS A 25 6.60 -15.88 -8.69
N ASP A 26 7.85 -15.60 -9.10
CA ASP A 26 8.93 -16.57 -9.07
C ASP A 26 9.40 -16.76 -7.63
N SER A 27 9.44 -18.01 -7.19
CA SER A 27 9.96 -18.44 -5.88
C SER A 27 11.41 -17.99 -5.61
N LYS A 28 12.10 -17.41 -6.62
CA LYS A 28 13.43 -16.80 -6.56
C LYS A 28 13.45 -15.32 -6.14
N SER A 29 12.32 -14.61 -6.06
CA SER A 29 12.32 -13.16 -5.74
C SER A 29 11.92 -12.78 -4.32
N LYS A 30 11.44 -13.72 -3.50
CA LYS A 30 11.29 -13.51 -2.05
C LYS A 30 12.68 -13.51 -1.42
N PRO A 31 13.03 -12.54 -0.55
CA PRO A 31 14.31 -12.55 0.14
C PRO A 31 14.50 -13.84 0.93
N ALA A 32 15.71 -14.42 0.87
CA ALA A 32 16.01 -15.72 1.47
C ALA A 32 15.71 -15.78 2.97
N PHE A 33 15.85 -14.65 3.69
CA PHE A 33 15.57 -14.57 5.11
C PHE A 33 14.09 -14.83 5.47
N LEU A 34 13.14 -14.66 4.54
CA LEU A 34 11.74 -15.02 4.80
C LEU A 34 11.50 -16.53 4.89
N ALA A 35 12.44 -17.34 4.39
CA ALA A 35 12.43 -18.79 4.47
C ALA A 35 13.38 -19.34 5.55
N ASP A 36 14.11 -18.46 6.26
CA ASP A 36 15.08 -18.87 7.28
C ASP A 36 14.37 -19.30 8.57
N LYS A 37 14.76 -20.47 9.09
CA LYS A 37 14.24 -21.00 10.37
C LYS A 37 14.52 -20.07 11.55
N HIS A 38 15.63 -19.33 11.52
CA HIS A 38 15.96 -18.37 12.58
C HIS A 38 15.01 -17.16 12.57
N MET A 39 14.37 -16.87 11.43
CA MET A 39 13.40 -15.79 11.27
C MET A 39 11.96 -16.19 11.57
N GLU A 40 11.69 -17.48 11.72
CA GLU A 40 10.33 -18.01 11.85
C GLU A 40 9.59 -17.42 13.06
N ASN A 41 10.27 -17.26 14.20
CA ASN A 41 9.68 -16.68 15.40
C ASN A 41 9.30 -15.20 15.22
N ALA A 42 10.19 -14.41 14.61
CA ALA A 42 9.92 -13.00 14.31
C ALA A 42 8.78 -12.85 13.30
N ILE A 43 8.77 -13.67 12.23
CA ILE A 43 7.72 -13.70 11.22
C ILE A 43 6.35 -14.01 11.84
N LYS A 44 6.27 -15.06 12.67
CA LYS A 44 5.02 -15.42 13.38
C LYS A 44 4.57 -14.32 14.32
N HIS A 45 5.50 -13.70 15.05
CA HIS A 45 5.20 -12.60 15.95
C HIS A 45 4.60 -11.42 15.18
N VAL A 46 5.27 -10.98 14.11
CA VAL A 46 4.82 -9.90 13.23
C VAL A 46 3.44 -10.21 12.66
N ALA A 47 3.25 -11.39 12.06
CA ALA A 47 1.97 -11.77 11.44
C ALA A 47 0.81 -11.73 12.45
N ARG A 48 1.05 -12.18 13.69
CA ARG A 48 0.03 -12.22 14.75
C ARG A 48 -0.27 -10.86 15.36
N LYS A 49 0.73 -9.99 15.48
CA LYS A 49 0.62 -8.71 16.19
C LYS A 49 0.42 -7.52 15.26
N PHE A 50 0.52 -7.71 13.95
CA PHE A 50 0.37 -6.66 12.95
C PHE A 50 -0.93 -5.85 13.15
N PRO A 51 -0.87 -4.50 13.10
CA PRO A 51 0.30 -3.65 12.83
C PRO A 51 1.11 -3.25 14.07
N VAL A 52 0.79 -3.76 15.26
CA VAL A 52 1.50 -3.42 16.51
C VAL A 52 2.77 -4.27 16.64
N VAL A 53 3.85 -3.84 16.01
CA VAL A 53 5.16 -4.51 16.05
C VAL A 53 6.13 -3.71 16.91
N ASP A 54 6.51 -4.26 18.05
CA ASP A 54 7.52 -3.67 18.94
C ASP A 54 8.75 -4.58 19.03
N ALA A 55 9.76 -4.27 18.22
CA ALA A 55 10.97 -5.07 18.14
C ALA A 55 11.86 -4.88 19.38
N ARG A 56 11.88 -3.66 19.96
CA ARG A 56 12.74 -3.30 21.09
C ARG A 56 12.26 -3.91 22.40
N MET A 57 10.95 -4.07 22.59
CA MET A 57 10.41 -4.78 23.76
C MET A 57 10.52 -6.32 23.64
N ASN A 58 10.78 -6.85 22.44
CA ASN A 58 10.83 -8.29 22.15
C ASN A 58 12.21 -8.74 21.65
N THR A 59 13.28 -8.29 22.30
CA THR A 59 14.67 -8.50 21.87
C THR A 59 15.04 -9.95 21.60
N SER A 60 14.52 -10.92 22.36
CA SER A 60 14.76 -12.35 22.13
C SER A 60 14.10 -12.87 20.85
N THR A 61 12.93 -12.35 20.50
CA THR A 61 12.19 -12.73 19.28
C THR A 61 12.80 -12.09 18.05
N PHE A 62 13.30 -10.86 18.17
CA PHE A 62 13.88 -10.07 17.09
C PHE A 62 15.42 -10.11 17.06
N HIS A 63 16.06 -10.99 17.85
CA HIS A 63 17.52 -11.05 17.93
C HIS A 63 18.19 -11.21 16.55
N TYR A 64 17.67 -12.11 15.72
CA TYR A 64 18.22 -12.31 14.38
C TYR A 64 17.86 -11.15 13.43
N VAL A 65 16.73 -10.46 13.64
CA VAL A 65 16.37 -9.24 12.88
C VAL A 65 17.38 -8.13 13.18
N GLU A 66 17.78 -7.97 14.45
CA GLU A 66 18.81 -7.02 14.87
C GLU A 66 20.15 -7.26 14.14
N THR A 67 20.54 -8.52 13.96
CA THR A 67 21.83 -8.86 13.30
C THR A 67 21.87 -8.54 11.80
N MET A 68 20.73 -8.47 11.11
CA MET A 68 20.65 -8.20 9.67
C MET A 68 19.70 -7.06 9.31
N LYS A 69 19.45 -6.14 10.25
CA LYS A 69 18.47 -5.05 10.09
C LYS A 69 18.70 -4.19 8.85
N GLU A 70 19.95 -3.89 8.52
CA GLU A 70 20.30 -3.11 7.32
C GLU A 70 19.95 -3.84 6.01
N ASP A 71 20.22 -5.15 5.95
CA ASP A 71 19.90 -5.99 4.79
C ASP A 71 18.39 -6.15 4.61
N ILE A 72 17.64 -6.26 5.71
CA ILE A 72 16.18 -6.31 5.70
C ILE A 72 15.62 -5.00 5.15
N ILE A 73 16.07 -3.84 5.66
CA ILE A 73 15.65 -2.52 5.17
C ILE A 73 15.93 -2.38 3.68
N LYS A 74 17.14 -2.73 3.24
CA LYS A 74 17.55 -2.65 1.83
C LYS A 74 16.71 -3.57 0.93
N SER A 75 16.42 -4.79 1.39
CA SER A 75 15.70 -5.80 0.61
C SER A 75 14.20 -5.56 0.54
N LEU A 76 13.60 -5.08 1.63
CA LEU A 76 12.15 -4.86 1.74
C LEU A 76 11.73 -3.42 1.42
N GLY A 77 12.67 -2.47 1.40
CA GLY A 77 12.38 -1.04 1.23
C GLY A 77 11.57 -0.72 -0.02
N LEU A 78 11.92 -1.31 -1.18
CA LEU A 78 11.13 -1.10 -2.40
C LEU A 78 9.67 -1.55 -2.25
N TYR A 79 9.44 -2.69 -1.61
CA TYR A 79 8.09 -3.18 -1.36
C TYR A 79 7.37 -2.25 -0.40
N TYR A 80 7.99 -1.93 0.74
CA TYR A 80 7.42 -1.06 1.76
C TYR A 80 7.00 0.31 1.20
N TYR A 81 7.92 1.02 0.56
CA TYR A 81 7.64 2.35 0.01
C TYR A 81 6.64 2.30 -1.13
N THR A 82 6.56 1.20 -1.89
CA THR A 82 5.48 1.04 -2.87
C THR A 82 4.12 0.98 -2.17
N PHE A 83 3.97 0.23 -1.08
CA PHE A 83 2.71 0.21 -0.33
C PHE A 83 2.37 1.58 0.28
N ALA A 84 3.39 2.33 0.73
CA ALA A 84 3.20 3.70 1.21
C ALA A 84 2.74 4.64 0.08
N ASP A 85 3.36 4.58 -1.10
CA ASP A 85 2.94 5.33 -2.29
C ASP A 85 1.47 5.03 -2.65
N LEU A 86 1.06 3.76 -2.55
CA LEU A 86 -0.32 3.33 -2.81
C LEU A 86 -1.32 3.91 -1.82
N MET A 87 -0.95 3.98 -0.55
CA MET A 87 -1.76 4.59 0.48
C MET A 87 -1.98 6.09 0.19
N GLU A 88 -0.91 6.81 -0.15
CA GLU A 88 -0.99 8.23 -0.50
C GLU A 88 -1.82 8.46 -1.78
N LEU A 89 -1.64 7.62 -2.81
CA LEU A 89 -2.45 7.67 -4.02
C LEU A 89 -3.94 7.48 -3.70
N LYS A 90 -4.27 6.50 -2.86
CA LYS A 90 -5.64 6.25 -2.42
C LYS A 90 -6.23 7.46 -1.69
N ASP A 91 -5.48 8.08 -0.78
CA ASP A 91 -5.94 9.28 -0.07
C ASP A 91 -6.20 10.45 -1.04
N ASN A 92 -5.30 10.69 -1.98
CA ASN A 92 -5.43 11.74 -2.99
C ASN A 92 -6.66 11.53 -3.88
N ILE A 93 -6.92 10.28 -4.29
CA ILE A 93 -8.12 9.93 -5.06
C ILE A 93 -9.37 10.20 -4.24
N MET A 94 -9.43 9.71 -2.99
CA MET A 94 -10.60 9.91 -2.12
C MET A 94 -10.88 11.39 -1.83
N GLN A 95 -9.83 12.19 -1.64
CA GLN A 95 -9.96 13.64 -1.46
C GLN A 95 -10.52 14.32 -2.72
N LEU A 96 -10.04 13.94 -3.91
CA LEU A 96 -10.57 14.44 -5.18
C LEU A 96 -12.05 14.09 -5.35
N LEU A 97 -12.43 12.83 -5.13
CA LEU A 97 -13.82 12.39 -5.23
C LEU A 97 -14.73 13.15 -4.24
N THR A 98 -14.26 13.35 -3.01
CA THR A 98 -14.98 14.16 -2.00
C THR A 98 -15.14 15.62 -2.45
N THR A 99 -14.12 16.19 -3.10
CA THR A 99 -14.20 17.56 -3.63
C THR A 99 -15.18 17.66 -4.79
N MET A 100 -15.20 16.68 -5.71
CA MET A 100 -16.15 16.63 -6.81
C MET A 100 -17.60 16.52 -6.33
N ASP A 101 -17.85 15.68 -5.31
CA ASP A 101 -19.16 15.58 -4.67
C ASP A 101 -19.57 16.90 -4.00
N ALA A 102 -18.67 17.54 -3.25
CA ALA A 102 -18.94 18.86 -2.64
C ALA A 102 -19.23 19.96 -3.67
N CYS A 103 -18.60 19.88 -4.86
CA CYS A 103 -18.86 20.78 -5.98
C CYS A 103 -20.11 20.41 -6.80
N GLN A 104 -20.78 19.30 -6.48
CA GLN A 104 -21.96 18.80 -7.21
C GLN A 104 -21.68 18.68 -8.72
N CYS A 105 -20.52 18.13 -9.08
CA CYS A 105 -20.13 17.94 -10.47
C CYS A 105 -21.16 17.05 -11.20
N GLN A 106 -21.80 17.56 -12.25
CA GLN A 106 -22.69 16.74 -13.06
C GLN A 106 -21.89 15.84 -13.99
N LEU A 107 -22.10 14.53 -13.90
CA LEU A 107 -21.45 13.54 -14.77
C LEU A 107 -22.46 13.01 -15.78
N ASP A 108 -22.32 13.43 -17.04
CA ASP A 108 -23.13 12.95 -18.15
C ASP A 108 -22.22 12.63 -19.35
N ILE A 109 -22.13 11.35 -19.68
CA ILE A 109 -21.27 10.86 -20.75
C ILE A 109 -21.57 11.49 -22.13
N SER A 110 -22.80 11.98 -22.35
CA SER A 110 -23.23 12.60 -23.60
C SER A 110 -22.89 14.10 -23.66
N LEU A 111 -22.72 14.75 -22.51
CA LEU A 111 -22.45 16.19 -22.41
C LEU A 111 -20.99 16.50 -22.08
N ASN A 112 -20.41 15.76 -21.15
CA ASN A 112 -19.05 15.97 -20.65
C ASN A 112 -18.27 14.64 -20.57
N TYR A 113 -18.17 13.99 -21.73
CA TYR A 113 -17.49 12.70 -21.92
C TYR A 113 -16.14 12.61 -21.21
N GLU A 114 -15.23 13.57 -21.41
CA GLU A 114 -13.87 13.50 -20.84
C GLU A 114 -13.88 13.48 -19.31
N LEU A 115 -14.71 14.32 -18.68
CA LEU A 115 -14.83 14.38 -17.23
C LEU A 115 -15.46 13.11 -16.68
N THR A 116 -16.57 12.66 -17.28
CA THR A 116 -17.30 11.46 -16.85
C THR A 116 -16.46 10.19 -17.03
N ALA A 117 -15.80 10.03 -18.18
CA ALA A 117 -14.90 8.91 -18.42
C ALA A 117 -13.68 8.95 -17.49
N GLY A 118 -13.11 10.14 -17.25
CA GLY A 118 -12.01 10.34 -16.29
C GLY A 118 -12.38 9.91 -14.87
N TYR A 119 -13.57 10.31 -14.40
CA TYR A 119 -14.10 9.90 -13.09
C TYR A 119 -14.27 8.38 -13.00
N LEU A 120 -14.96 7.77 -13.97
CA LEU A 120 -15.20 6.32 -13.96
C LEU A 120 -13.88 5.53 -13.99
N ASN A 121 -12.93 5.96 -14.82
CA ASN A 121 -11.60 5.35 -14.86
C ASN A 121 -10.87 5.47 -13.52
N LEU A 122 -10.96 6.63 -12.86
CA LEU A 122 -10.33 6.84 -11.55
C LEU A 122 -10.91 5.91 -10.48
N VAL A 123 -12.24 5.79 -10.42
CA VAL A 123 -12.95 4.91 -9.49
C VAL A 123 -12.62 3.44 -9.76
N VAL A 124 -12.67 3.01 -11.02
CA VAL A 124 -12.31 1.62 -11.41
C VAL A 124 -10.85 1.33 -11.06
N ASN A 125 -9.94 2.26 -11.31
CA ASN A 125 -8.52 2.09 -10.97
C ASN A 125 -8.30 2.00 -9.46
N LEU A 126 -9.00 2.80 -8.65
CA LEU A 126 -8.98 2.69 -7.20
C LEU A 126 -9.46 1.30 -6.73
N ILE A 127 -10.59 0.82 -7.26
CA ILE A 127 -11.13 -0.50 -6.91
C ILE A 127 -10.13 -1.60 -7.27
N CYS A 128 -9.63 -1.59 -8.51
CA CYS A 128 -8.63 -2.55 -8.98
C CYS A 128 -7.37 -2.52 -8.10
N LEU A 129 -6.88 -1.33 -7.76
CA LEU A 129 -5.70 -1.15 -6.92
C LEU A 129 -5.89 -1.80 -5.54
N MET A 130 -7.00 -1.53 -4.86
CA MET A 130 -7.26 -2.07 -3.54
C MET A 130 -7.50 -3.59 -3.55
N ILE A 131 -8.12 -4.12 -4.62
CA ILE A 131 -8.22 -5.57 -4.82
C ILE A 131 -6.82 -6.19 -5.00
N LEU A 132 -5.99 -5.63 -5.87
CA LEU A 132 -4.63 -6.13 -6.12
C LEU A 132 -3.79 -6.12 -4.84
N LEU A 133 -3.89 -5.05 -4.06
CA LEU A 133 -3.22 -4.90 -2.76
C LEU A 133 -3.59 -6.04 -1.79
N SER A 134 -4.88 -6.40 -1.72
CA SER A 134 -5.35 -7.51 -0.87
C SER A 134 -4.82 -8.88 -1.29
N ARG A 135 -4.44 -9.05 -2.56
CA ARG A 135 -3.94 -10.30 -3.14
C ARG A 135 -2.43 -10.50 -2.97
N VAL A 136 -1.72 -9.52 -2.39
CA VAL A 136 -0.31 -9.68 -2.06
C VAL A 136 -0.19 -10.54 -0.80
N ASP A 137 0.33 -11.76 -1.00
CA ASP A 137 0.66 -12.69 0.07
C ASP A 137 1.75 -12.11 0.98
N ASP A 138 1.74 -12.48 2.26
CA ASP A 138 2.73 -12.07 3.27
C ASP A 138 2.92 -10.55 3.46
N ARG A 139 2.04 -9.69 2.91
CA ARG A 139 2.17 -8.22 3.01
C ARG A 139 2.36 -7.72 4.45
N LYS A 140 1.64 -8.30 5.41
CA LYS A 140 1.79 -7.97 6.84
C LYS A 140 3.20 -8.25 7.36
N VAL A 141 3.76 -9.39 6.98
CA VAL A 141 5.11 -9.81 7.37
C VAL A 141 6.16 -8.91 6.72
N VAL A 142 6.01 -8.62 5.41
CA VAL A 142 6.92 -7.73 4.69
C VAL A 142 6.96 -6.34 5.33
N LEU A 143 5.79 -5.74 5.55
CA LEU A 143 5.68 -4.39 6.13
C LEU A 143 6.14 -4.36 7.59
N GLY A 144 5.75 -5.36 8.38
CA GLY A 144 6.10 -5.40 9.80
C GLY A 144 7.56 -5.73 10.06
N LEU A 145 8.21 -6.59 9.25
CA LEU A 145 9.65 -6.84 9.35
C LEU A 145 10.47 -5.63 8.92
N PHE A 146 10.05 -4.93 7.86
CA PHE A 146 10.69 -3.67 7.48
C PHE A 146 10.59 -2.66 8.62
N ASN A 147 9.41 -2.46 9.20
CA ASN A 147 9.24 -1.52 10.31
C ASN A 147 10.04 -1.94 11.55
N ALA A 148 10.07 -3.24 11.89
CA ALA A 148 10.87 -3.75 12.99
C ALA A 148 12.36 -3.44 12.79
N ALA A 149 12.92 -3.75 11.62
CA ALA A 149 14.31 -3.44 11.30
C ALA A 149 14.57 -1.93 11.30
N TYR A 150 13.64 -1.14 10.76
CA TYR A 150 13.72 0.33 10.75
C TYR A 150 13.74 0.90 12.18
N ASP A 151 12.88 0.43 13.07
CA ASP A 151 12.81 0.85 14.49
C ASP A 151 14.10 0.50 15.24
N LEU A 152 14.69 -0.66 14.96
CA LEU A 152 15.98 -1.08 15.53
C LEU A 152 17.19 -0.29 15.01
N VAL A 153 17.10 0.34 13.85
CA VAL A 153 18.14 1.23 13.31
C VAL A 153 17.95 2.67 13.79
N HIS A 154 16.72 3.19 13.74
CA HIS A 154 16.45 4.61 13.94
C HIS A 154 15.92 4.95 15.34
N GLY A 155 15.60 3.94 16.16
CA GLY A 155 15.00 4.13 17.48
C GLY A 155 13.54 4.61 17.43
N GLN A 156 12.89 4.55 16.28
CA GLN A 156 11.48 4.86 16.10
C GLN A 156 10.91 4.14 14.88
N SER A 157 9.61 3.82 14.93
CA SER A 157 8.89 3.26 13.79
C SER A 157 8.88 4.22 12.60
N GLU A 158 8.77 3.66 11.40
CA GLU A 158 8.63 4.46 10.20
C GLU A 158 7.30 5.25 10.24
N SER A 159 7.35 6.51 9.84
CA SER A 159 6.27 7.49 9.97
C SER A 159 4.94 7.07 9.34
N SER A 160 4.99 6.38 8.20
CA SER A 160 3.79 5.93 7.48
C SER A 160 3.24 4.60 8.02
N PHE A 161 4.02 3.85 8.81
CA PHE A 161 3.68 2.49 9.23
C PHE A 161 2.35 2.38 9.99
N PRO A 162 1.99 3.28 10.94
CA PRO A 162 0.72 3.16 11.66
C PRO A 162 -0.48 3.27 10.71
N ARG A 163 -0.45 4.23 9.79
CA ARG A 163 -1.52 4.44 8.80
C ARG A 163 -1.56 3.32 7.77
N LEU A 164 -0.38 2.91 7.29
CA LEU A 164 -0.25 1.85 6.31
C LEU A 164 -0.73 0.51 6.87
N GLY A 165 -0.37 0.21 8.12
CA GLY A 165 -0.82 -0.95 8.86
C GLY A 165 -2.35 -1.00 8.99
N GLN A 166 -2.97 0.13 9.33
CA GLN A 166 -4.42 0.23 9.39
C GLN A 166 -5.08 0.01 8.02
N MET A 167 -4.55 0.62 6.96
CA MET A 167 -5.07 0.41 5.60
C MET A 167 -5.02 -1.07 5.19
N ILE A 168 -3.94 -1.77 5.54
CA ILE A 168 -3.76 -3.20 5.22
C ILE A 168 -4.80 -4.08 5.94
N LEU A 169 -5.22 -3.70 7.15
CA LEU A 169 -6.29 -4.38 7.89
C LEU A 169 -7.67 -4.05 7.31
N ASP A 170 -7.97 -2.78 7.08
CA ASP A 170 -9.27 -2.33 6.58
C ASP A 170 -9.58 -2.96 5.22
N TYR A 171 -8.56 -3.12 4.37
CA TYR A 171 -8.68 -3.68 3.03
C TYR A 171 -8.34 -5.17 2.94
N GLU A 172 -8.46 -5.92 4.04
CA GLU A 172 -8.51 -7.39 3.97
C GLU A 172 -9.70 -7.87 3.15
N HIS A 173 -10.83 -7.16 3.24
CA HIS A 173 -12.03 -7.38 2.43
C HIS A 173 -12.29 -6.14 1.56
N PRO A 174 -11.51 -5.95 0.48
CA PRO A 174 -11.43 -4.68 -0.22
C PRO A 174 -12.78 -4.22 -0.79
N LEU A 175 -13.60 -5.12 -1.35
CA LEU A 175 -14.91 -4.75 -1.90
C LEU A 175 -15.88 -4.24 -0.84
N ARG A 176 -15.88 -4.87 0.34
CA ARG A 176 -16.72 -4.41 1.46
C ARG A 176 -16.27 -3.03 1.91
N LYS A 177 -14.97 -2.83 2.11
CA LYS A 177 -14.42 -1.55 2.56
C LYS A 177 -14.62 -0.44 1.52
N LEU A 178 -14.44 -0.74 0.24
CA LEU A 178 -14.72 0.19 -0.86
C LEU A 178 -16.20 0.60 -0.91
N SER A 179 -17.12 -0.34 -0.66
CA SER A 179 -18.55 -0.01 -0.61
C SER A 179 -18.89 0.96 0.52
N GLU A 180 -18.20 0.85 1.67
CA GLU A 180 -18.35 1.78 2.79
C GLU A 180 -17.73 3.14 2.46
N ASP A 181 -16.52 3.16 1.89
CA ASP A 181 -15.78 4.38 1.59
C ASP A 181 -16.38 5.19 0.42
N LEU A 182 -16.92 4.51 -0.61
CA LEU A 182 -17.56 5.13 -1.77
C LEU A 182 -19.06 5.37 -1.57
N GLY A 183 -19.70 4.72 -0.58
CA GLY A 183 -21.13 4.85 -0.31
C GLY A 183 -21.64 6.29 -0.14
N PRO A 184 -20.91 7.19 0.56
CA PRO A 184 -21.30 8.60 0.66
C PRO A 184 -21.29 9.36 -0.67
N LEU A 185 -20.51 8.89 -1.66
CA LEU A 185 -20.33 9.52 -2.97
C LEU A 185 -21.42 9.09 -3.99
N ASN A 186 -22.41 8.29 -3.58
CA ASN A 186 -23.51 7.82 -4.43
C ASN A 186 -24.50 8.92 -4.86
N ARG A 187 -24.23 10.19 -4.53
CA ARG A 187 -25.10 11.33 -4.87
C ARG A 187 -24.65 12.10 -6.11
N VAL A 188 -23.52 11.70 -6.71
CA VAL A 188 -23.02 12.24 -7.98
C VAL A 188 -23.75 11.61 -9.16
#